data_AF-A0A832E8Z0-F1
#
_entry.id   AF-A0A832E8Z0-F1
#
_cell.length_a   1.000
_cell.length_b   1.000
_cell.length_c   1.000
_cell.angle_alpha   90.00
_cell.angle_beta   90.00
_cell.angle_gamma   90.00
#
_symmetry.space_group_name_H-M   'P 1'
#
loop_
_entity.id
_entity.type
_entity.pdbx_description
1 polymer ?
#
loop_
_entity_poly.entity_id
_entity_poly.type
_entity_poly.pdbx_seq_one_letter_code
_entity_poly.pdbx_strand_id
1 'polypeptide(L)'
;TGGCPHTAIREDASMNLAAIDDLCERFDDLDMILVESGGDNLSATFSPELADITIYVIDVSAGDKIPRKGGPGITRSDLLVINKIDLAPYVGASLNVMDRDARKMRGERLFVFTNLKLGDGIDSIEKFIVKEGMLGIQG
;
A
#
# COMPACT_ATOMS: atom_id res chain seq x y z
N THR A 1 -11.02 -0.62 -15.88
CA THR A 1 -11.88 0.37 -15.20
C THR A 1 -12.56 1.35 -16.15
N GLY A 2 -12.02 1.67 -17.34
CA GLY A 2 -12.71 2.54 -18.33
C GLY A 2 -12.80 4.03 -17.94
N GLY A 3 -12.25 4.43 -16.78
CA GLY A 3 -12.30 5.77 -16.20
C GLY A 3 -11.27 5.95 -15.07
N CYS A 4 -11.47 6.93 -14.18
CA CYS A 4 -10.53 7.27 -13.12
C CYS A 4 -10.29 6.09 -12.14
N PRO A 5 -9.04 5.72 -11.82
CA PRO A 5 -8.73 4.55 -10.97
C PRO A 5 -9.45 4.54 -9.62
N HIS A 6 -9.60 5.70 -8.95
CA HIS A 6 -10.30 5.78 -7.67
C HIS A 6 -11.77 5.31 -7.72
N THR A 7 -12.45 5.45 -8.86
CA THR A 7 -13.86 5.02 -8.97
C THR A 7 -13.98 3.53 -8.82
N ALA A 8 -13.14 2.77 -9.53
CA ALA A 8 -13.18 1.32 -9.52
C ALA A 8 -12.80 0.70 -8.16
N ILE A 9 -12.08 1.43 -7.31
CA ILE A 9 -11.66 0.92 -5.99
C ILE A 9 -12.45 1.53 -4.83
N ARG A 10 -13.32 2.51 -5.09
CA ARG A 10 -14.02 3.24 -4.03
C ARG A 10 -15.47 3.57 -4.32
N GLU A 11 -15.75 4.36 -5.36
CA GLU A 11 -17.12 4.86 -5.60
C GLU A 11 -18.02 3.80 -6.23
N ASP A 12 -17.46 2.96 -7.10
CA ASP A 12 -18.14 1.84 -7.73
C ASP A 12 -17.15 0.68 -7.84
N ALA A 13 -17.08 -0.10 -6.76
CA ALA A 13 -16.23 -1.28 -6.66
C ALA A 13 -16.88 -2.54 -7.27
N SER A 14 -18.05 -2.44 -7.90
CA SER A 14 -18.87 -3.58 -8.32
C SER A 14 -18.11 -4.58 -9.20
N MET A 15 -17.32 -4.10 -10.16
CA MET A 15 -16.51 -4.97 -11.03
C MET A 15 -15.41 -5.71 -10.27
N ASN A 16 -14.79 -5.07 -9.27
CA ASN A 16 -13.76 -5.72 -8.46
C ASN A 16 -14.37 -6.71 -7.47
N LEU A 17 -15.53 -6.39 -6.89
CA LEU A 17 -16.26 -7.30 -6.01
C LEU A 17 -16.72 -8.55 -6.77
N ALA A 18 -17.27 -8.40 -7.98
CA ALA A 18 -17.63 -9.56 -8.81
C ALA A 18 -16.42 -10.45 -9.14
N ALA A 19 -15.26 -9.84 -9.43
CA ALA A 19 -14.04 -10.61 -9.69
C ALA A 19 -13.49 -11.31 -8.43
N ILE A 20 -13.69 -10.71 -7.24
CA ILE A 20 -13.37 -11.33 -5.95
C ILE A 20 -14.29 -12.54 -5.72
N ASP A 21 -15.60 -12.38 -5.95
CA ASP A 21 -16.57 -13.48 -5.80
C ASP A 21 -16.21 -14.65 -6.74
N ASP A 22 -15.87 -14.37 -8.00
CA ASP A 22 -15.40 -15.39 -8.96
C ASP A 22 -14.14 -16.13 -8.47
N LEU A 23 -13.22 -15.43 -7.80
CA LEU A 23 -12.01 -16.05 -7.23
C LEU A 23 -12.33 -16.91 -6.00
N CYS A 24 -13.21 -16.43 -5.13
CA CYS A 24 -13.68 -17.17 -3.96
C CYS A 24 -14.42 -18.46 -4.36
N GLU A 25 -15.24 -18.42 -5.42
CA GLU A 25 -15.90 -19.63 -5.95
C GLU A 25 -14.92 -20.60 -6.61
N ARG A 26 -13.83 -20.08 -7.18
CA ARG A 26 -12.84 -20.89 -7.91
C ARG A 26 -11.83 -21.59 -6.99
N PHE A 27 -11.54 -21.03 -5.84
CA PHE A 27 -10.50 -21.50 -4.93
C PHE A 27 -11.06 -21.69 -3.51
N ASP A 28 -11.43 -22.93 -3.17
CA ASP A 28 -12.03 -23.28 -1.88
C ASP A 28 -11.09 -23.06 -0.66
N ASP A 29 -9.77 -23.01 -0.89
CA ASP A 29 -8.71 -22.84 0.10
C ASP A 29 -8.03 -21.46 0.03
N LEU A 30 -8.75 -20.45 -0.49
CA LEU A 30 -8.22 -19.10 -0.65
C LEU A 30 -8.05 -18.37 0.69
N ASP A 31 -6.79 -18.13 1.08
CA ASP A 31 -6.44 -17.40 2.31
C ASP A 31 -6.52 -15.87 2.15
N MET A 32 -6.15 -15.35 0.98
CA MET A 32 -6.11 -13.91 0.72
C MET A 32 -6.17 -13.56 -0.77
N ILE A 33 -6.69 -12.37 -1.08
CA ILE A 33 -6.67 -11.77 -2.43
C ILE A 33 -5.91 -10.45 -2.37
N LEU A 34 -5.01 -10.22 -3.33
CA LEU A 34 -4.36 -8.93 -3.53
C LEU A 34 -5.04 -8.15 -4.66
N VAL A 35 -5.54 -6.95 -4.34
CA VAL A 35 -6.14 -6.04 -5.32
C VAL A 35 -5.21 -4.86 -5.56
N GLU A 36 -4.66 -4.77 -6.78
CA GLU A 36 -3.81 -3.64 -7.18
C GLU A 36 -4.65 -2.54 -7.86
N SER A 37 -4.58 -1.31 -7.34
CA SER A 37 -5.17 -0.16 -8.01
C SER A 37 -4.39 0.21 -9.28
N GLY A 38 -5.03 0.84 -10.27
CA GLY A 38 -4.37 1.26 -11.51
C GLY A 38 -3.34 2.40 -11.38
N GLY A 39 -2.93 2.78 -10.17
CA GLY A 39 -2.10 3.94 -9.88
C GLY A 39 -2.89 5.25 -9.88
N ASP A 40 -2.74 6.06 -8.83
CA ASP A 40 -3.46 7.32 -8.69
C ASP A 40 -2.66 8.29 -7.79
N ASN A 41 -3.25 9.45 -7.50
CA ASN A 41 -2.70 10.48 -6.65
C ASN A 41 -2.88 10.17 -5.15
N LEU A 42 -2.35 11.06 -4.30
CA LEU A 42 -2.32 10.91 -2.83
C LEU A 42 -3.70 10.83 -2.15
N SER A 43 -4.79 11.12 -2.87
CA SER A 43 -6.18 11.03 -2.39
C SER A 43 -6.82 9.66 -2.56
N ALA A 44 -6.18 8.73 -3.26
CA ALA A 44 -6.74 7.41 -3.51
C ALA A 44 -6.77 6.54 -2.26
N THR A 45 -7.91 5.87 -2.07
CA THR A 45 -8.19 4.93 -0.99
C THR A 45 -9.11 3.85 -1.52
N PHE A 46 -9.00 2.64 -0.99
CA PHE A 46 -9.99 1.59 -1.21
C PHE A 46 -11.27 1.85 -0.40
N SER A 47 -12.41 1.40 -0.91
CA SER A 47 -13.64 1.24 -0.13
C SER A 47 -13.41 0.18 0.95
N PRO A 48 -13.92 0.37 2.19
CA PRO A 48 -13.95 -0.69 3.19
C PRO A 48 -14.73 -1.94 2.75
N GLU A 49 -15.62 -1.80 1.76
CA GLU A 49 -16.32 -2.96 1.17
C GLU A 49 -15.42 -3.81 0.27
N LEU A 50 -14.29 -3.25 -0.21
CA LEU A 50 -13.39 -3.91 -1.16
C LEU A 50 -12.10 -4.41 -0.50
N ALA A 51 -11.61 -3.76 0.56
CA ALA A 51 -10.33 -4.10 1.17
C ALA A 51 -10.39 -4.04 2.70
N ASP A 52 -10.04 -5.17 3.33
CA ASP A 52 -9.88 -5.27 4.78
C ASP A 52 -8.59 -4.59 5.27
N ILE A 53 -7.52 -4.69 4.47
CA ILE A 53 -6.19 -4.15 4.76
C ILE A 53 -5.70 -3.36 3.56
N THR A 54 -5.16 -2.17 3.83
CA THR A 54 -4.65 -1.27 2.79
C THR A 54 -3.15 -1.02 2.93
N ILE A 55 -2.40 -1.35 1.88
CA ILE A 55 -0.99 -1.01 1.74
C ILE A 55 -0.85 0.09 0.69
N TYR A 56 -0.34 1.25 1.10
CA TYR A 56 -0.11 2.37 0.19
C TYR A 56 1.38 2.46 -0.17
N VAL A 57 1.70 2.48 -1.46
CA VAL A 57 3.08 2.46 -1.93
C VAL A 57 3.43 3.80 -2.58
N ILE A 58 4.45 4.46 -2.04
CA ILE A 58 5.11 5.60 -2.68
C ILE A 58 6.57 5.22 -2.98
N ASP A 59 7.26 6.02 -3.78
CA ASP A 59 8.70 5.83 -4.00
C ASP A 59 9.51 7.12 -3.82
N VAL A 60 10.78 6.94 -3.49
CA VAL A 60 11.73 8.03 -3.22
C VAL A 60 11.95 8.93 -4.45
N SER A 61 11.82 8.40 -5.67
CA SER A 61 12.02 9.17 -6.90
C SER A 61 10.95 10.23 -7.14
N ALA A 62 9.79 10.10 -6.49
CA ALA A 62 8.75 11.14 -6.48
C ALA A 62 9.10 12.35 -5.57
N GLY A 63 10.18 12.26 -4.78
CA GLY A 63 10.75 13.33 -3.98
C GLY A 63 10.52 13.19 -2.46
N ASP A 64 11.46 13.72 -1.67
CA ASP A 64 11.45 13.61 -0.20
C ASP A 64 10.30 14.35 0.50
N LYS A 65 9.66 15.29 -0.20
CA LYS A 65 8.47 16.01 0.27
C LYS A 65 7.17 15.24 0.13
N ILE A 66 7.16 14.05 -0.47
CA ILE A 66 5.90 13.30 -0.67
C ILE A 66 5.22 12.95 0.66
N PRO A 67 5.91 12.42 1.70
CA PRO A 67 5.29 12.14 2.99
C PRO A 67 4.53 13.35 3.58
N ARG A 68 5.13 14.55 3.60
CA ARG A 68 4.48 15.75 4.17
C ARG A 68 3.30 16.30 3.35
N LYS A 69 3.15 15.90 2.08
CA LYS A 69 1.95 16.27 1.30
C LYS A 69 0.70 15.58 1.87
N GLY A 70 0.86 14.48 2.60
CA GLY A 70 -0.23 13.77 3.26
C GLY A 70 -1.16 13.12 2.25
N GLY A 71 -2.46 13.27 2.49
CA GLY A 71 -3.50 12.51 1.81
C GLY A 71 -3.82 11.21 2.57
N PRO A 72 -5.02 10.66 2.36
CA PRO A 72 -5.49 9.48 3.08
C PRO A 72 -4.62 8.25 2.83
N GLY A 73 -4.00 8.09 1.65
CA GLY A 73 -3.05 7.00 1.40
C GLY A 73 -1.83 7.06 2.33
N ILE A 74 -1.30 8.26 2.61
CA ILE A 74 -0.17 8.44 3.51
C ILE A 74 -0.59 8.44 4.98
N THR A 75 -1.76 8.99 5.31
CA THR A 75 -2.16 9.23 6.71
C THR A 75 -3.01 8.13 7.32
N ARG A 76 -3.72 7.34 6.50
CA ARG A 76 -4.75 6.42 6.97
C ARG A 76 -4.57 4.97 6.56
N SER A 77 -3.76 4.67 5.53
CA SER A 77 -3.44 3.27 5.18
C SER A 77 -2.88 2.52 6.36
N ASP A 78 -3.12 1.22 6.41
CA ASP A 78 -2.67 0.34 7.49
C ASP A 78 -1.14 0.21 7.47
N LEU A 79 -0.56 0.12 6.26
CA LEU A 79 0.88 0.20 6.02
C LEU A 79 1.23 1.17 4.88
N LEU A 80 2.20 2.06 5.13
CA LEU A 80 2.85 2.85 4.07
C LEU A 80 4.19 2.21 3.69
N VAL A 81 4.40 1.94 2.42
CA VAL A 81 5.68 1.50 1.86
C VAL A 81 6.34 2.68 1.15
N ILE A 82 7.59 2.98 1.49
CA ILE A 82 8.42 3.98 0.83
C ILE A 82 9.56 3.26 0.09
N ASN A 83 9.31 2.96 -1.19
CA ASN A 83 10.16 2.10 -2.00
C ASN A 83 11.27 2.87 -2.76
N LYS A 84 12.21 2.12 -3.32
CA LYS A 84 13.33 2.60 -4.15
C LYS A 84 14.31 3.48 -3.38
N ILE A 85 14.63 3.10 -2.14
CA ILE A 85 15.56 3.87 -1.29
C ILE A 85 16.97 4.03 -1.88
N ASP A 86 17.37 3.11 -2.75
CA ASP A 86 18.60 3.16 -3.52
C ASP A 86 18.65 4.35 -4.47
N LEU A 87 17.49 4.89 -4.87
CA LEU A 87 17.42 6.03 -5.78
C LEU A 87 17.66 7.38 -5.10
N ALA A 88 17.67 7.44 -3.76
CA ALA A 88 17.77 8.70 -3.00
C ALA A 88 18.93 9.61 -3.43
N PRO A 89 20.17 9.11 -3.64
CA PRO A 89 21.30 9.96 -4.02
C PRO A 89 21.15 10.59 -5.41
N TYR A 90 20.41 9.95 -6.32
CA TYR A 90 20.28 10.40 -7.72
C TYR A 90 19.17 11.43 -7.91
N VAL A 91 18.21 11.49 -6.99
CA VAL A 91 17.09 12.44 -7.03
C VAL A 91 17.20 13.55 -5.98
N GLY A 92 18.30 13.56 -5.20
CA GLY A 92 18.52 14.55 -4.15
C GLY A 92 17.53 14.43 -2.98
N ALA A 93 16.97 13.25 -2.75
CA ALA A 93 16.02 13.01 -1.68
C ALA A 93 16.73 12.60 -0.38
N SER A 94 16.29 13.16 0.75
CA SER A 94 16.79 12.75 2.07
C SER A 94 15.84 11.74 2.73
N LEU A 95 16.32 10.50 2.94
CA LEU A 95 15.57 9.48 3.66
C LEU A 95 15.23 9.90 5.11
N ASN A 96 16.11 10.69 5.75
CA ASN A 96 15.86 11.24 7.08
C ASN A 96 14.70 12.25 7.08
N VAL A 97 14.56 13.05 6.01
CA VAL A 97 13.41 13.96 5.86
C VAL A 97 12.12 13.15 5.66
N MET A 98 12.17 12.11 4.83
CA MET A 98 11.03 11.23 4.60
C MET A 98 10.59 10.48 5.86
N ASP A 99 11.53 9.96 6.67
CA ASP A 99 11.25 9.28 7.94
C ASP A 99 10.52 10.21 8.92
N ARG A 100 11.10 11.39 9.18
CA ARG A 100 10.52 12.39 10.08
C ARG A 100 9.12 12.79 9.64
N ASP A 101 8.94 13.04 8.34
CA ASP A 101 7.67 13.50 7.80
C ASP A 101 6.63 12.38 7.80
N ALA A 102 7.00 11.14 7.48
CA ALA A 102 6.12 9.98 7.56
C ALA A 102 5.64 9.73 9.00
N ARG A 103 6.55 9.73 9.99
CA ARG A 103 6.19 9.64 11.42
C ARG A 103 5.21 10.72 11.84
N LYS A 104 5.47 11.97 11.43
CA LYS A 104 4.57 13.10 11.74
C LYS A 104 3.17 12.90 11.15
N MET A 105 3.07 12.44 9.91
CA MET A 105 1.79 12.28 9.21
C MET A 105 1.01 11.03 9.63
N ARG A 106 1.71 10.01 10.15
CA ARG A 106 1.13 8.70 10.48
C ARG A 106 0.90 8.46 11.97
N GLY A 107 1.56 9.23 12.85
CA GLY A 107 1.56 8.96 14.28
C GLY A 107 2.13 7.55 14.55
N GLU A 108 1.36 6.71 15.21
CA GLU A 108 1.73 5.32 15.51
C GLU A 108 1.55 4.34 14.34
N ARG A 109 0.99 4.77 13.20
CA ARG A 109 0.77 3.88 12.05
C ARG A 109 2.09 3.50 11.38
N LEU A 110 2.19 2.24 11.00
CA LEU A 110 3.43 1.65 10.50
C LEU A 110 3.81 2.17 9.12
N PHE A 111 5.09 2.35 8.88
CA PHE A 111 5.63 2.50 7.53
C PHE A 111 6.98 1.81 7.44
N VAL A 112 7.38 1.43 6.22
CA VAL A 112 8.63 0.72 5.96
C VAL A 112 9.33 1.30 4.75
N PHE A 113 10.64 1.52 4.87
CA PHE A 113 11.50 1.81 3.74
C PHE A 113 11.90 0.51 3.05
N THR A 114 11.84 0.50 1.72
CA THR A 114 12.14 -0.71 0.94
C THR A 114 13.04 -0.45 -0.26
N ASN A 115 13.82 -1.47 -0.60
CA ASN A 115 14.36 -1.65 -1.93
C ASN A 115 13.86 -3.00 -2.45
N LEU A 116 12.67 -2.99 -3.07
CA LEU A 116 12.04 -4.22 -3.55
C LEU A 116 12.85 -4.91 -4.66
N LYS A 117 13.82 -4.23 -5.30
CA LYS A 117 14.71 -4.86 -6.27
C LYS A 117 15.79 -5.73 -5.63
N LEU A 118 16.22 -5.38 -4.41
CA LEU A 118 17.20 -6.15 -3.63
C LEU A 118 16.56 -7.03 -2.54
N GLY A 119 15.27 -6.85 -2.29
CA GLY A 119 14.52 -7.57 -1.27
C GLY A 119 14.49 -6.88 0.11
N ASP A 120 15.09 -5.70 0.24
CA ASP A 120 15.16 -4.98 1.52
C ASP A 120 13.75 -4.57 1.98
N GLY A 121 13.40 -4.98 3.21
CA GLY A 121 12.14 -4.66 3.88
C GLY A 121 10.94 -5.50 3.44
N ILE A 122 11.12 -6.49 2.54
CA ILE A 122 10.05 -7.44 2.18
C ILE A 122 9.58 -8.23 3.41
N ASP A 123 10.51 -8.68 4.25
CA ASP A 123 10.21 -9.45 5.47
C ASP A 123 9.28 -8.69 6.43
N SER A 124 9.42 -7.37 6.48
CA SER A 124 8.60 -6.49 7.32
C SER A 124 7.18 -6.34 6.76
N ILE A 125 7.04 -6.31 5.42
CA ILE A 125 5.74 -6.31 4.76
C ILE A 125 5.04 -7.67 4.94
N GLU A 126 5.77 -8.76 4.77
CA GLU A 126 5.25 -10.13 4.97
C GLU A 126 4.73 -10.32 6.40
N LYS A 127 5.55 -9.99 7.40
CA LYS A 127 5.15 -10.06 8.82
C LYS A 127 3.92 -9.21 9.12
N PHE A 128 3.81 -8.04 8.48
CA PHE A 128 2.63 -7.19 8.61
C PHE A 128 1.39 -7.87 8.03
N ILE A 129 1.46 -8.38 6.79
CA ILE A 129 0.33 -9.04 6.12
C ILE A 129 -0.14 -10.26 6.91
N VAL A 130 0.79 -11.13 7.34
CA VAL A 130 0.44 -12.32 8.13
C VAL A 130 -0.22 -11.93 9.46
N LYS A 131 0.31 -10.93 10.15
CA LYS A 131 -0.21 -10.49 11.46
C LYS A 131 -1.58 -9.82 11.35
N GLU A 132 -1.72 -8.83 10.46
CA GLU A 132 -2.95 -8.05 10.34
C GLU A 132 -4.03 -8.83 9.58
N GLY A 133 -3.64 -9.67 8.61
CA GLY A 133 -4.53 -10.57 7.87
C GLY A 133 -4.97 -11.80 8.65
N MET A 134 -4.47 -11.98 9.88
CA MET A 134 -4.78 -13.13 10.74
C MET A 134 -4.53 -14.49 10.03
N LEU A 135 -3.54 -14.52 9.15
CA LEU A 135 -3.23 -15.70 8.34
C LEU A 135 -2.54 -16.75 9.22
N GLY A 136 -3.03 -17.99 9.14
CA GLY A 136 -2.40 -19.11 9.84
C GLY A 136 -1.01 -19.36 9.26
N ILE A 137 0.03 -19.32 10.10
CA ILE A 137 1.34 -19.80 9.68
C ILE A 137 1.25 -21.33 9.59
N GLN A 138 1.12 -21.87 8.37
CA GLN A 138 1.40 -23.28 8.15
C GLN A 138 2.89 -23.49 8.39
N GLY A 139 3.22 -24.13 9.52
CA GLY A 139 4.58 -24.49 9.90
C GLY A 139 5.15 -25.65 9.12
#